data_AF-A0A0K0FBT5-F1
#
_entry.id   AF-A0A0K0FBT5-F1
#
_cell.length_a   1.000
_cell.length_b   1.000
_cell.length_c   1.000
_cell.angle_alpha   90.00
_cell.angle_beta   90.00
_cell.angle_gamma   90.00
#
_symmetry.space_group_name_H-M   'P 1'
#
loop_
_entity.id
_entity.type
_entity.pdbx_description
1 polymer ?
#
loop_
_entity_poly.entity_id
_entity_poly.type
_entity_poly.pdbx_seq_one_letter_code
_entity_poly.pdbx_strand_id
1 'polypeptide(L)' 'MRIRQGTELYYFFGHPLRYPYEYDRKVLQFVKKFSEKLMEELGEFAATRKPKTNWKKFTKISKKALQIDYFIV' A
#
# COMPACT_ATOMS: atom_id res chain seq x y z
N MET A 1 -8.17 13.06 0.22
CA MET A 1 -6.98 13.09 1.10
C MET A 1 -5.82 13.64 0.27
N ARG A 2 -5.21 14.78 0.64
CA ARG A 2 -3.99 15.25 -0.05
C ARG A 2 -2.83 14.34 0.36
N ILE A 3 -2.20 13.68 -0.59
CA ILE A 3 -0.96 12.92 -0.35
C ILE A 3 0.11 13.95 0.00
N ARG A 4 0.53 13.99 1.27
CA ARG A 4 1.70 14.78 1.68
C ARG A 4 2.90 13.87 1.61
N GLN A 5 4.02 14.40 1.14
CA GLN A 5 5.28 13.68 1.11
C GLN A 5 5.59 13.10 2.50
N GLY A 6 5.96 11.83 2.58
CA GLY A 6 6.22 11.10 3.82
C GLY A 6 4.99 10.45 4.46
N THR A 7 3.76 10.73 4.01
CA THR A 7 2.57 10.05 4.54
C THR A 7 2.53 8.56 4.18
N GLU A 8 3.14 8.20 3.05
CA GLU A 8 3.29 6.82 2.61
C GLU A 8 3.99 5.96 3.66
N LEU A 9 5.04 6.49 4.31
CA LEU A 9 5.86 5.74 5.27
C LEU A 9 5.03 5.18 6.43
N TYR A 10 4.04 5.91 6.90
CA TYR A 10 3.13 5.43 7.94
C TYR A 10 2.42 4.14 7.53
N TYR A 11 2.00 4.04 6.27
CA TYR A 11 1.35 2.83 5.74
C TYR A 11 2.36 1.71 5.46
N PHE A 12 3.58 2.03 5.00
CA PHE A 12 4.67 1.06 4.84
C PHE A 12 5.00 0.34 6.15
N PHE A 13 4.92 1.05 7.29
CA PHE A 13 5.28 0.50 8.60
C PHE A 13 4.08 0.05 9.46
N GLY A 14 2.88 -0.01 8.89
CA GLY A 14 1.70 -0.53 9.62
C GLY A 14 1.14 0.43 10.68
N HIS A 15 1.37 1.73 10.56
CA HIS A 15 0.92 2.71 11.54
C HIS A 15 -0.60 2.69 11.80
N PRO A 16 -1.50 2.56 10.80
CA PRO A 16 -2.93 2.43 11.07
C PRO A 16 -3.33 1.17 11.84
N LEU A 17 -2.50 0.13 11.80
CA LEU A 17 -2.71 -1.11 12.56
C LEU A 17 -2.27 -0.94 14.01
N ARG A 18 -1.13 -0.25 14.23
CA ARG A 18 -0.52 -0.02 15.55
C ARG A 18 -1.19 1.11 16.34
N TYR A 19 -1.61 2.17 15.64
CA TYR A 19 -2.18 3.39 16.23
C TYR A 19 -3.54 3.73 15.59
N PRO A 20 -4.54 2.83 15.68
CA PRO A 20 -5.82 3.01 15.01
C PRO A 20 -6.63 4.21 15.53
N TYR A 21 -6.32 4.70 16.73
CA TYR A 21 -7.00 5.82 17.37
C TYR A 21 -6.64 7.19 16.76
N GLU A 22 -5.55 7.29 16.00
CA GLU A 22 -5.14 8.53 15.32
C GLU A 22 -5.88 8.78 14.00
N TYR A 23 -6.71 7.83 13.57
CA TYR A 23 -7.43 7.89 12.30
C TYR A 23 -8.93 8.05 12.54
N ASP A 24 -9.60 8.79 11.65
CA ASP A 24 -11.06 8.91 11.68
C ASP A 24 -11.70 7.51 11.50
N ARG A 25 -12.60 7.16 12.44
CA ARG A 25 -13.33 5.89 12.47
C ARG A 25 -14.03 5.58 11.15
N LYS A 26 -14.50 6.60 10.43
CA LYS A 26 -15.18 6.45 9.13
C LYS A 26 -14.26 5.89 8.04
N VAL A 27 -12.95 6.15 8.13
CA VAL A 27 -11.96 5.71 7.14
C VAL A 27 -10.98 4.66 7.68
N LEU A 28 -11.00 4.39 8.99
CA LEU A 28 -10.05 3.50 9.66
C LEU A 28 -9.92 2.12 8.98
N GLN A 29 -11.04 1.51 8.61
CA GLN A 29 -11.02 0.20 7.95
C GLN A 29 -10.32 0.26 6.58
N PHE A 30 -10.49 1.35 5.84
CA PHE A 30 -9.85 1.53 4.54
C PHE A 30 -8.34 1.73 4.70
N VAL A 31 -7.90 2.59 5.63
CA VAL A 31 -6.47 2.83 5.87
C VAL A 31 -5.73 1.61 6.41
N LYS A 32 -6.40 0.77 7.22
CA LYS A 32 -5.85 -0.53 7.64
C LYS A 32 -5.66 -1.45 6.45
N LYS A 33 -6.71 -1.67 5.64
CA LYS A 33 -6.63 -2.53 4.44
C LYS A 33 -5.57 -2.06 3.44
N PHE A 34 -5.45 -0.74 3.25
CA PHE A 34 -4.42 -0.17 2.40
C PHE A 34 -3.02 -0.48 2.93
N SER A 35 -2.77 -0.24 4.23
CA SER A 35 -1.49 -0.55 4.87
C SER A 35 -1.14 -2.03 4.81
N GLU A 36 -2.12 -2.92 5.06
CA GLU A 36 -1.98 -4.37 4.94
C GLU A 36 -1.54 -4.78 3.54
N LYS A 37 -2.29 -4.38 2.50
CA LYS A 37 -1.94 -4.69 1.10
C LYS A 37 -0.52 -4.20 0.74
N LEU A 38 -0.16 -3.00 1.18
CA LEU A 38 1.14 -2.41 0.88
C LEU A 38 2.27 -3.21 1.55
N MET A 39 2.10 -3.60 2.81
CA MET A 39 3.07 -4.46 3.50
C MET A 39 3.15 -5.86 2.89
N GLU A 40 2.03 -6.44 2.44
CA GLU A 40 2.03 -7.74 1.76
C GLU A 40 2.81 -7.70 0.45
N GLU A 41 2.59 -6.67 -0.38
CA GLU A 41 3.34 -6.49 -1.63
C GLU A 41 4.85 -6.39 -1.40
N LEU A 42 5.25 -5.64 -0.38
CA LEU A 42 6.66 -5.46 -0.03
C LEU A 42 7.27 -6.71 0.59
N GLY A 43 6.53 -7.40 1.46
CA GLY A 43 6.96 -8.63 2.09
C GLY A 43 7.20 -9.71 1.04
N GLU A 44 6.26 -9.88 0.11
CA GLU A 44 6.40 -10.82 -1.00
C GLU A 44 7.57 -10.43 -1.91
N PHE A 45 7.69 -9.14 -2.25
CA PHE A 45 8.81 -8.65 -3.05
C PHE A 45 10.16 -8.91 -2.39
N ALA A 46 10.28 -8.67 -1.08
CA ALA A 46 11.49 -8.94 -0.32
C ALA A 46 11.84 -10.43 -0.28
N ALA A 47 10.83 -11.31 -0.19
CA ALA A 47 11.01 -12.76 -0.12
C ALA A 47 11.31 -13.40 -1.48
N THR A 48 10.60 -13.01 -2.54
CA THR A 48 10.60 -13.73 -3.82
C THR A 48 11.14 -12.92 -4.99
N ARG A 49 11.49 -11.64 -4.77
CA ARG A 49 11.81 -10.63 -5.80
C ARG A 49 10.63 -10.33 -6.73
N LYS A 50 9.42 -10.75 -6.36
CA LYS A 50 8.18 -10.50 -7.11
C LYS A 50 7.11 -9.92 -6.18
N PRO A 51 6.35 -8.92 -6.62
CA PRO A 51 5.18 -8.46 -5.89
C PRO A 51 4.11 -9.57 -5.79
N LYS A 52 3.21 -9.45 -4.81
CA LYS A 52 2.11 -10.39 -4.56
C LYS A 52 1.04 -10.29 -5.63
N THR A 53 0.69 -9.08 -6.05
CA THR A 53 -0.18 -8.89 -7.22
C THR A 53 0.55 -9.22 -8.52
N ASN A 54 -0.22 -9.42 -9.59
CA ASN A 54 0.32 -9.54 -10.95
C ASN A 54 0.82 -8.19 -11.49
N TRP A 55 1.55 -7.44 -10.67
CA TRP A 55 2.19 -6.19 -11.03
C TRP A 55 3.31 -6.49 -12.01
N LYS A 56 3.00 -6.26 -13.29
CA LYS A 56 3.93 -6.48 -14.39
C LYS A 56 5.14 -5.57 -14.24
N LYS A 57 6.32 -6.14 -14.52
CA LYS A 57 7.59 -5.41 -14.54
C LYS A 57 7.46 -4.16 -15.41
N PHE A 58 7.90 -3.03 -14.87
CA PHE A 58 8.01 -1.80 -15.64
C PHE A 58 9.03 -1.98 -16.77
N THR A 59 8.64 -1.63 -17.99
CA THR A 59 9.56 -1.63 -19.14
C THR A 59 9.46 -0.30 -19.89
N LYS A 60 10.48 0.03 -20.70
CA LYS A 60 10.45 1.24 -21.54
C LYS A 60 9.26 1.28 -22.50
N ILE A 61 8.78 0.09 -22.90
CA ILE A 61 7.64 -0.11 -23.80
C ILE A 61 6.34 -0.06 -22.99
N SER A 62 6.24 -0.86 -21.92
CA SER A 62 5.09 -0.91 -21.02
C SER A 62 5.35 -0.08 -19.76
N LYS A 63 5.05 1.22 -19.85
CA LYS A 63 5.14 2.18 -18.74
C LYS A 63 3.98 2.07 -17.74
N LYS A 64 3.56 0.84 -17.43
CA LYS A 64 2.46 0.57 -16.50
C LYS A 64 2.99 0.58 -15.07
N ALA A 65 2.32 1.30 -14.20
CA ALA A 65 2.57 1.32 -12.76
C ALA A 65 1.44 0.58 -12.04
N LEU A 66 1.74 0.02 -10.88
CA LEU A 66 0.71 -0.44 -9.96
C LEU A 66 0.09 0.78 -9.30
N GLN A 67 -1.22 0.95 -9.46
CA GLN A 67 -1.98 1.87 -8.66
C GLN A 67 -2.44 1.11 -7.41
N ILE A 68 -1.94 1.49 -6.24
CA ILE A 68 -2.41 0.97 -4.96
C ILE A 68 -3.42 1.97 -4.42
N ASP A 69 -4.67 1.54 -4.26
CA ASP A 69 -5.77 2.35 -3.72
C ASP A 69 -6.62 1.49 -2.77
N TYR A 70 -7.51 2.15 -2.02
CA TYR A 70 -8.46 1.54 -1.10
C TYR A 70 -9.47 0.62 -1.81
N PHE A 71 -9.75 0.90 -3.08
CA PHE A 71 -10.64 0.14 -3.95
C PHE A 71 -9.81 -0.58 -5.00
N ILE A 72 -9.36 -1.79 -4.68
CA ILE A 72 -8.91 -2.73 -5.71
C ILE A 72 -9.71 -4.00 -5.50
N VAL A 73 -10.62 -4.23 -6.45
CA VAL A 73 -11.19 -5.54 -6.81
C VAL A 73 -10.13 -6.28 -7.61
#